data_AF-A0A3C0ZRJ5-F1
#
_entry.id   AF-A0A3C0ZRJ5-F1
#
_cell.length_a   1.000
_cell.length_b   1.000
_cell.length_c   1.000
_cell.angle_alpha   90.00
_cell.angle_beta   90.00
_cell.angle_gamma   90.00
#
_symmetry.space_group_name_H-M   'P 1'
#
loop_
_entity.id
_entity.type
_entity.pdbx_description
1 polymer ?
#
loop_
_entity_poly.entity_id
_entity_poly.type
_entity_poly.pdbx_seq_one_letter_code
_entity_poly.pdbx_strand_id
1 'polypeptide(L)'
;REPAVVKTEQNEETAEGIEELEKKDQEDQENKEALDSSYILADSNSRLYSREELERMDNYTLQMAINEIYARHGRKFKTDSIREYFEGKSWYTGTIEPEAFDGNEGNYFNDYESANRELMARIRASREEKTTSSEKKEKTNKND
;
A
#
# COMPACT_ATOMS: atom_id res chain seq x y z
N ARG A 1 -65.70 -28.79 35.35
CA ARG A 1 -65.81 -28.88 33.88
C ARG A 1 -64.40 -28.78 33.32
N GLU A 2 -63.79 -29.90 32.99
CA GLU A 2 -62.93 -29.97 31.80
C GLU A 2 -63.85 -30.18 30.57
N PRO A 3 -63.43 -30.15 29.27
CA PRO A 3 -62.07 -30.27 28.73
C PRO A 3 -61.79 -29.43 27.43
N ALA A 4 -60.69 -29.77 26.74
CA ALA A 4 -60.42 -29.68 25.27
C ALA A 4 -59.55 -28.51 24.76
N VAL A 5 -58.66 -28.62 23.76
CA VAL A 5 -57.80 -29.65 23.12
C VAL A 5 -57.13 -28.92 21.93
N VAL A 6 -55.79 -28.99 21.84
CA VAL A 6 -54.93 -29.16 20.64
C VAL A 6 -55.18 -28.35 19.34
N LYS A 7 -54.10 -27.71 18.83
CA LYS A 7 -53.49 -27.83 17.47
C LYS A 7 -52.40 -26.75 17.30
N THR A 8 -51.10 -27.02 17.25
CA THR A 8 -50.23 -27.49 16.14
C THR A 8 -50.45 -26.85 14.77
N GLU A 9 -49.45 -26.10 14.30
CA GLU A 9 -48.99 -25.80 12.92
C GLU A 9 -47.64 -25.06 13.13
N GLN A 10 -46.42 -25.60 12.95
CA GLN A 10 -45.68 -26.12 11.78
C GLN A 10 -45.58 -25.18 10.56
N ASN A 11 -44.30 -24.79 10.30
CA ASN A 11 -43.66 -24.33 9.05
C ASN A 11 -44.09 -22.96 8.49
N GLU A 12 -43.23 -22.14 7.89
CA GLU A 12 -42.24 -22.46 6.85
C GLU A 12 -40.99 -21.56 6.90
N GLU A 13 -39.84 -22.19 6.68
CA GLU A 13 -38.60 -21.60 6.17
C GLU A 13 -38.86 -20.84 4.87
N THR A 14 -38.51 -19.56 4.81
CA THR A 14 -38.17 -18.89 3.54
C THR A 14 -36.66 -18.89 3.38
N ALA A 15 -36.17 -19.87 2.63
CA ALA A 15 -34.79 -20.10 2.22
C ALA A 15 -34.34 -19.15 1.09
N GLU A 16 -34.56 -17.84 1.22
CA GLU A 16 -34.12 -16.84 0.23
C GLU A 16 -33.06 -15.86 0.78
N GLY A 17 -32.78 -15.87 2.09
CA GLY A 17 -31.84 -14.93 2.72
C GLY A 17 -30.42 -15.45 2.97
N ILE A 18 -30.11 -16.70 2.59
CA ILE A 18 -28.83 -17.35 2.95
C ILE A 18 -27.84 -17.38 1.77
N GLU A 19 -28.30 -17.39 0.51
CA GLU A 19 -27.41 -17.38 -0.66
C GLU A 19 -26.69 -16.04 -0.92
N GLU A 20 -27.15 -14.94 -0.31
CA GLU A 20 -26.57 -13.61 -0.54
C GLU A 20 -25.41 -13.27 0.42
N LEU A 21 -25.21 -14.06 1.48
CA LEU A 21 -24.12 -13.88 2.44
C LEU A 21 -22.85 -14.67 2.08
N GLU A 22 -22.97 -15.76 1.31
CA GLU A 22 -21.80 -16.56 0.89
C GLU A 22 -21.09 -16.01 -0.37
N LYS A 23 -21.74 -15.17 -1.18
CA LYS A 23 -21.10 -14.51 -2.34
C LYS A 23 -20.19 -13.34 -1.97
N LYS A 24 -20.35 -12.78 -0.76
CA LYS A 24 -19.62 -11.59 -0.32
C LYS A 24 -18.18 -11.90 0.13
N ASP A 25 -17.97 -13.05 0.76
CA ASP A 25 -16.64 -13.45 1.23
C ASP A 25 -15.69 -13.85 0.08
N GLN A 26 -16.22 -14.40 -1.02
CA GLN A 26 -15.41 -14.75 -2.19
C GLN A 26 -14.98 -13.51 -3.00
N GLU A 27 -15.88 -12.52 -3.19
CA GLU A 27 -15.54 -11.26 -3.86
C GLU A 27 -14.57 -10.41 -3.02
N ASP A 28 -14.70 -10.38 -1.69
CA ASP A 28 -13.81 -9.60 -0.81
C ASP A 28 -12.39 -10.20 -0.75
N GLN A 29 -12.24 -11.53 -0.81
CA GLN A 29 -10.92 -12.17 -0.89
C GLN A 29 -10.25 -11.96 -2.25
N GLU A 30 -10.96 -12.19 -3.37
CA GLU A 30 -10.39 -11.96 -4.72
C GLU A 30 -10.03 -10.49 -4.94
N ASN A 31 -10.85 -9.56 -4.46
CA ASN A 31 -10.58 -8.12 -4.58
C ASN A 31 -9.40 -7.69 -3.69
N LYS A 32 -9.23 -8.28 -2.50
CA LYS A 32 -8.08 -7.99 -1.64
C LYS A 32 -6.77 -8.51 -2.24
N GLU A 33 -6.75 -9.72 -2.79
CA GLU A 33 -5.57 -10.27 -3.47
C GLU A 33 -5.23 -9.51 -4.76
N ALA A 34 -6.26 -9.10 -5.53
CA ALA A 34 -6.07 -8.26 -6.70
C ALA A 34 -5.51 -6.88 -6.34
N LEU A 35 -5.99 -6.26 -5.26
CA LEU A 35 -5.44 -5.00 -4.74
C LEU A 35 -4.00 -5.18 -4.26
N ASP A 36 -3.70 -6.24 -3.51
CA ASP A 36 -2.36 -6.61 -3.04
C ASP A 36 -1.37 -6.70 -4.22
N SER A 37 -1.76 -7.35 -5.32
CA SER A 37 -0.95 -7.43 -6.55
C SER A 37 -0.74 -6.09 -7.27
N SER A 38 -1.57 -5.08 -6.98
CA SER A 38 -1.48 -3.75 -7.60
C SER A 38 -0.53 -2.80 -6.86
N TYR A 39 -0.23 -3.09 -5.59
CA TYR A 39 0.72 -2.36 -4.76
C TYR A 39 2.15 -2.87 -5.00
N ILE A 40 3.13 -2.03 -4.72
CA ILE A 40 4.55 -2.36 -4.78
C ILE A 40 4.96 -3.02 -3.46
N LEU A 41 4.49 -2.49 -2.33
CA LEU A 41 4.70 -3.02 -0.99
C LEU A 41 3.38 -2.96 -0.22
N ALA A 42 2.44 -3.86 -0.52
CA ALA A 42 1.09 -3.83 0.06
C ALA A 42 1.07 -3.82 1.59
N ASP A 43 2.01 -4.51 2.22
CA ASP A 43 2.14 -4.59 3.68
C ASP A 43 2.88 -3.40 4.31
N SER A 44 3.23 -2.35 3.55
CA SER A 44 3.96 -1.19 4.08
C SER A 44 3.24 -0.48 5.22
N ASN A 45 1.91 -0.68 5.32
CA ASN A 45 1.06 -0.13 6.38
C ASN A 45 0.90 -1.03 7.60
N SER A 46 1.36 -2.29 7.55
CA SER A 46 1.07 -3.32 8.56
C SER A 46 2.31 -4.07 9.06
N ARG A 47 3.44 -4.01 8.34
CA ARG A 47 4.70 -4.65 8.75
C ARG A 47 5.92 -3.80 8.46
N LEU A 48 7.02 -4.10 9.14
CA LEU A 48 8.33 -3.57 8.79
C LEU A 48 9.01 -4.45 7.74
N TYR A 49 9.64 -3.83 6.75
CA TYR A 49 10.54 -4.50 5.82
C TYR A 49 11.96 -4.52 6.38
N SER A 50 12.66 -5.62 6.19
CA SER A 50 14.08 -5.72 6.48
C SER A 50 14.90 -4.93 5.47
N ARG A 51 16.11 -4.54 5.86
CA ARG A 51 17.05 -3.88 4.96
C ARG A 51 17.38 -4.77 3.76
N GLU A 52 17.53 -6.06 4.00
CA GLU A 52 17.88 -7.05 2.99
C GLU A 52 16.77 -7.22 1.96
N GLU A 53 15.49 -7.18 2.36
CA GLU A 53 14.35 -7.18 1.43
C GLU A 53 14.41 -5.96 0.50
N LEU A 54 14.55 -4.77 1.07
CA LEU A 54 14.53 -3.51 0.32
C LEU A 54 15.81 -3.31 -0.54
N GLU A 55 16.95 -3.82 -0.09
CA GLU A 55 18.20 -3.73 -0.84
C GLU A 55 18.20 -4.59 -2.12
N ARG A 56 17.28 -5.56 -2.25
CA ARG A 56 17.09 -6.31 -3.50
C ARG A 56 16.32 -5.52 -4.56
N MET A 57 15.59 -4.48 -4.17
CA MET A 57 14.84 -3.61 -5.08
C MET A 57 15.77 -2.54 -5.65
N ASP A 58 15.57 -2.15 -6.92
CA ASP A 58 16.31 -1.05 -7.53
C ASP A 58 15.83 0.33 -7.01
N ASN A 59 16.58 1.39 -7.33
CA ASN A 59 16.29 2.74 -6.84
C ASN A 59 14.96 3.31 -7.35
N TYR A 60 14.55 2.94 -8.57
CA TYR A 60 13.28 3.38 -9.12
C TYR A 60 12.13 2.71 -8.39
N THR A 61 12.20 1.39 -8.18
CA THR A 61 11.17 0.65 -7.44
C THR A 61 11.06 1.14 -5.99
N LEU A 62 12.18 1.41 -5.30
CA LEU A 62 12.16 2.02 -3.97
C LEU A 62 11.52 3.42 -3.97
N GLN A 63 11.78 4.24 -4.98
CA GLN A 63 11.15 5.56 -5.11
C GLN A 63 9.64 5.43 -5.34
N MET A 64 9.20 4.47 -6.14
CA MET A 64 7.78 4.22 -6.37
C MET A 64 7.08 3.66 -5.13
N ALA A 65 7.73 2.78 -4.37
CA ALA A 65 7.22 2.27 -3.09
C ALA A 65 7.11 3.39 -2.02
N ILE A 66 8.07 4.31 -1.98
CA ILE A 66 7.94 5.53 -1.16
C ILE A 66 6.71 6.33 -1.62
N ASN A 67 6.58 6.60 -2.92
CA ASN A 67 5.43 7.35 -3.46
C ASN A 67 4.09 6.64 -3.21
N GLU A 68 4.06 5.31 -3.18
CA GLU A 68 2.88 4.53 -2.86
C GLU A 68 2.36 4.84 -1.46
N ILE A 69 3.24 4.96 -0.47
CA ILE A 69 2.83 5.37 0.89
C ILE A 69 2.15 6.75 0.85
N TYR A 70 2.69 7.72 0.11
CA TYR A 70 2.01 9.02 -0.07
C TYR A 70 0.68 8.90 -0.83
N ALA A 71 0.62 8.03 -1.83
CA ALA A 71 -0.55 7.82 -2.66
C ALA A 71 -1.72 7.23 -1.86
N ARG A 72 -1.44 6.30 -0.93
CA ARG A 72 -2.43 5.71 -0.02
C ARG A 72 -3.14 6.76 0.83
N HIS A 73 -2.47 7.87 1.10
CA HIS A 73 -3.02 9.00 1.86
C HIS A 73 -3.55 10.14 0.98
N GLY A 74 -3.69 9.90 -0.33
CA GLY A 74 -4.33 10.84 -1.26
C GLY A 74 -3.47 12.04 -1.64
N ARG A 75 -2.14 12.00 -1.44
CA ARG A 75 -1.26 13.05 -1.94
C ARG A 75 -1.28 13.09 -3.46
N LYS A 76 -1.44 14.28 -4.04
CA LYS A 76 -1.27 14.53 -5.47
C LYS A 76 0.20 14.55 -5.88
N PHE A 77 0.48 14.18 -7.12
CA PHE A 77 1.84 14.19 -7.68
C PHE A 77 1.99 15.26 -8.76
N LYS A 78 3.09 16.02 -8.69
CA LYS A 78 3.43 17.04 -9.71
C LYS A 78 4.16 16.46 -10.91
N THR A 79 4.94 15.39 -10.69
CA THR A 79 5.70 14.74 -11.76
C THR A 79 4.75 13.88 -12.57
N ASP A 80 4.61 14.18 -13.87
CA ASP A 80 3.63 13.52 -14.74
C ASP A 80 3.77 12.00 -14.75
N SER A 81 4.99 11.46 -14.85
CA SER A 81 5.19 10.00 -14.84
C SER A 81 4.74 9.31 -13.56
N ILE A 82 4.85 9.98 -12.40
CA ILE A 82 4.40 9.46 -11.11
C ILE A 82 2.88 9.58 -11.00
N ARG A 83 2.34 10.74 -11.42
CA ARG A 83 0.91 11.01 -11.43
C ARG A 83 0.16 10.01 -12.31
N GLU A 84 0.58 9.83 -13.55
CA GLU A 84 -0.01 8.88 -14.52
C GLU A 84 0.02 7.44 -13.98
N TYR A 85 1.12 7.04 -13.34
CA TYR A 85 1.23 5.71 -12.74
C TYR A 85 0.17 5.48 -11.66
N PHE A 86 0.00 6.42 -10.72
CA PHE A 86 -0.95 6.27 -9.62
C PHE A 86 -2.39 6.55 -10.04
N GLU A 87 -2.65 7.47 -10.97
CA GLU A 87 -3.99 7.69 -11.55
C GLU A 87 -4.56 6.43 -12.22
N GLY A 88 -3.69 5.52 -12.69
CA GLY A 88 -4.09 4.21 -13.21
C GLY A 88 -4.43 3.16 -12.13
N LYS A 89 -4.24 3.45 -10.84
CA LYS A 89 -4.55 2.52 -9.75
C LYS A 89 -5.96 2.74 -9.25
N SER A 90 -6.77 1.68 -9.23
CA SER A 90 -8.17 1.73 -8.78
C SER A 90 -8.35 2.20 -7.34
N TRP A 91 -7.34 2.00 -6.49
CA TRP A 91 -7.34 2.40 -5.09
C TRP A 91 -6.84 3.83 -4.84
N TYR A 92 -6.21 4.47 -5.83
CA TYR A 92 -5.63 5.80 -5.63
C TYR A 92 -6.68 6.89 -5.86
N THR A 93 -6.72 7.87 -4.96
CA THR A 93 -7.55 9.07 -5.12
C THR A 93 -6.78 10.29 -4.64
N GLY A 94 -6.17 11.02 -5.58
CA GLY A 94 -5.39 12.23 -5.28
C GLY A 94 -6.27 13.43 -4.92
N THR A 95 -6.40 13.73 -3.63
CA THR A 95 -7.25 14.82 -3.10
C THR A 95 -6.47 15.93 -2.42
N ILE A 96 -5.29 15.63 -1.88
CA ILE A 96 -4.48 16.55 -1.07
C ILE A 96 -3.35 17.12 -1.91
N GLU A 97 -3.23 18.45 -1.96
CA GLU A 97 -2.11 19.12 -2.62
C GLU A 97 -0.78 18.77 -1.92
N PRO A 98 0.32 18.60 -2.69
CA PRO A 98 1.59 18.16 -2.14
C PRO A 98 2.13 19.11 -1.05
N GLU A 99 1.96 20.42 -1.19
CA GLU A 99 2.39 21.38 -0.16
C GLU A 99 1.64 21.19 1.16
N ALA A 100 0.34 20.93 1.10
CA ALA A 100 -0.49 20.72 2.27
C ALA A 100 -0.20 19.37 2.94
N PHE A 101 0.08 18.36 2.13
CA PHE A 101 0.49 17.04 2.61
C PHE A 101 1.86 17.09 3.28
N ASP A 102 2.87 17.61 2.58
CA ASP A 102 4.27 17.57 2.99
C ASP A 102 4.50 18.39 4.28
N GLY A 103 3.72 19.46 4.50
CA GLY A 103 3.72 20.22 5.75
C GLY A 103 3.11 19.50 6.96
N ASN A 104 2.40 18.38 6.74
CA ASN A 104 1.68 17.62 7.77
C ASN A 104 1.95 16.10 7.68
N GLU A 105 3.04 15.71 7.04
CA GLU A 105 3.32 14.31 6.69
C GLU A 105 3.20 13.34 7.88
N GLY A 106 3.70 13.74 9.05
CA GLY A 106 3.66 12.93 10.28
C GLY A 106 2.25 12.67 10.83
N ASN A 107 1.22 13.35 10.33
CA ASN A 107 -0.17 13.12 10.74
C ASN A 107 -0.87 12.06 9.87
N TYR A 108 -0.33 11.77 8.69
CA TYR A 108 -0.93 10.81 7.77
C TYR A 108 -0.35 9.42 7.96
N PHE A 109 0.96 9.33 8.22
CA PHE A 109 1.64 8.04 8.28
C PHE A 109 1.48 7.37 9.64
N ASN A 110 1.31 6.06 9.63
CA ASN A 110 1.47 5.26 10.83
C ASN A 110 2.97 4.93 11.09
N ASP A 111 3.23 4.23 12.20
CA ASP A 111 4.59 3.87 12.62
C ASP A 111 5.32 2.99 11.58
N TYR A 112 4.61 2.04 10.97
CA TYR A 112 5.17 1.14 9.95
C TYR A 112 5.52 1.90 8.68
N GLU A 113 4.60 2.72 8.18
CA GLU A 113 4.80 3.53 6.97
C GLU A 113 5.97 4.50 7.14
N SER A 114 6.04 5.17 8.29
CA SER A 114 7.12 6.10 8.63
C SER A 114 8.47 5.40 8.63
N ALA A 115 8.58 4.26 9.33
CA ALA A 115 9.82 3.50 9.43
C ALA A 115 10.26 2.90 8.09
N ASN A 116 9.32 2.34 7.32
CA ASN A 116 9.59 1.78 6.00
C ASN A 116 10.02 2.85 5.00
N ARG A 117 9.30 3.99 4.96
CA ARG A 117 9.67 5.15 4.12
C ARG A 117 11.08 5.61 4.42
N GLU A 118 11.41 5.74 5.70
CA GLU A 118 12.74 6.16 6.13
C GLU A 118 13.82 5.16 5.72
N LEU A 119 13.59 3.86 5.91
CA LEU A 119 14.55 2.83 5.53
C LEU A 119 14.80 2.81 4.01
N MET A 120 13.74 2.90 3.20
CA MET A 120 13.86 3.00 1.74
C MET A 120 14.65 4.24 1.31
N ALA A 121 14.38 5.40 1.93
CA ALA A 121 15.09 6.64 1.65
C ALA A 121 16.59 6.54 2.00
N ARG A 122 16.92 5.96 3.15
CA ARG A 122 18.32 5.73 3.59
C ARG A 122 19.07 4.78 2.64
N ILE A 123 18.43 3.70 2.19
CA ILE A 123 19.05 2.77 1.23
C ILE A 123 19.41 3.50 -0.06
N ARG A 124 18.47 4.29 -0.62
CA ARG A 124 18.71 5.08 -1.83
C ARG A 124 19.85 6.08 -1.67
N ALA A 125 19.84 6.87 -0.59
CA ALA A 125 20.91 7.82 -0.29
C ALA A 125 22.29 7.12 -0.19
N SER A 126 22.35 5.95 0.48
CA SER A 126 23.60 5.18 0.59
C SER A 126 24.14 4.66 -0.75
N ARG A 127 23.26 4.46 -1.75
CA ARG A 127 23.66 4.04 -3.10
C ARG A 127 24.24 5.21 -3.88
N GLU A 128 23.68 6.41 -3.71
CA GLU A 128 24.19 7.66 -4.31
C GLU A 128 25.58 8.06 -3.75
N GLU A 129 25.82 7.82 -2.46
CA GLU A 129 27.14 8.03 -1.85
C GLU A 129 28.21 7.06 -2.39
N LYS A 130 27.83 5.80 -2.63
CA LYS A 130 28.74 4.81 -3.21
C LYS A 130 29.15 5.19 -4.63
N THR A 131 28.20 5.63 -5.45
CA THR A 131 28.48 6.01 -6.86
C THR A 131 29.42 7.22 -6.94
N THR A 132 29.20 8.24 -6.11
CA THR A 132 30.03 9.46 -6.10
C THR A 132 31.45 9.21 -5.58
N SER A 133 31.63 8.28 -4.62
CA SER A 133 32.95 7.92 -4.08
C SER A 133 33.79 7.11 -5.08
N SER A 134 33.17 6.24 -5.90
CA SER A 134 33.85 5.53 -6.98
C SER A 134 34.35 6.45 -8.10
N GLU A 135 33.56 7.45 -8.52
CA GLU A 135 33.95 8.39 -9.58
C GLU A 135 35.09 9.32 -9.16
N LYS A 136 35.22 9.62 -7.86
CA LYS A 136 36.30 10.46 -7.33
C LYS A 136 37.65 9.73 -7.27
N LYS A 137 37.65 8.41 -7.02
CA LYS A 137 38.88 7.59 -6.99
C LYS A 137 39.46 7.35 -8.39
N GLU A 138 38.63 7.29 -9.43
CA GLU A 138 39.09 7.04 -10.80
C GLU A 138 39.78 8.29 -11.42
N LYS A 139 39.36 9.50 -11.05
CA LYS A 139 39.98 10.75 -11.54
C LYS A 139 41.34 11.07 -10.89
N THR A 140 41.66 10.50 -9.73
CA THR A 140 42.96 10.72 -9.05
C THR A 140 44.07 9.79 -9.53
N ASN A 141 43.76 8.70 -10.25
CA ASN A 141 44.72 7.67 -10.63
C ASN A 141 45.22 7.76 -12.08
N LYS A 142 44.98 8.89 -12.75
CA LYS A 142 45.32 9.11 -14.17
C LYS A 142 46.26 10.31 -14.40
N ASN A 143 46.85 10.83 -13.31
CA ASN A 143 47.75 11.98 -13.31
C ASN A 143 49.17 11.62 -12.82
N ASP A 144 49.55 10.35 -12.78
CA ASP A 144 50.95 9.90 -12.60
C ASP A 144 51.51 9.35 -13.91
#